data_AF-A0A4R6C5W3-F1
#
_entry.id   AF-A0A4R6C5W3-F1
#
_cell.length_a   1.000
_cell.length_b   1.000
_cell.length_c   1.000
_cell.angle_alpha   90.00
_cell.angle_beta   90.00
_cell.angle_gamma   90.00
#
_symmetry.space_group_name_H-M   'P 1'
#
loop_
_entity.id
_entity.type
_entity.pdbx_description
1 polymer ?
#
loop_
_entity_poly.entity_id
_entity_poly.type
_entity_poly.pdbx_seq_one_letter_code
_entity_poly.pdbx_strand_id
1 'polypeptide(L)'
;MKKQDNDVILQFCTLVVFFIIVMFAFSIFMNGHYLPGGGFVGGLLISAALLIILIAYDIKTLYRILPIDFKKVIGIGLIFCYATPLVSLVQGKPFFTHSFGELHVPILGAIHYHTALFFDIGVMLVVIGTTLTIILTIGENE
;
A
#
# COMPACT_ATOMS: atom_id res chain seq x y z
N MET A 1 16.84 -19.72 -9.96
CA MET A 1 16.43 -19.22 -11.30
C MET A 1 17.62 -19.04 -12.23
N LYS A 2 17.60 -19.68 -13.41
CA LYS A 2 18.56 -19.38 -14.50
C LYS A 2 18.38 -17.91 -14.89
N LYS A 3 19.47 -17.15 -14.91
CA LYS A 3 19.49 -15.77 -15.43
C LYS A 3 19.07 -15.84 -16.90
N GLN A 4 17.87 -15.39 -17.24
CA GLN A 4 17.44 -15.30 -18.63
C GLN A 4 18.23 -14.16 -19.27
N ASP A 5 19.10 -14.53 -20.22
CA ASP A 5 20.11 -13.64 -20.77
C ASP A 5 19.55 -12.53 -21.69
N ASN A 6 18.22 -12.35 -21.86
CA ASN A 6 17.65 -11.32 -22.74
C ASN A 6 16.16 -10.92 -22.46
N ASP A 7 15.81 -10.53 -21.22
CA ASP A 7 14.48 -10.02 -20.89
C ASP A 7 14.37 -8.48 -20.92
N VAL A 8 15.13 -7.81 -21.80
CA VAL A 8 15.22 -6.34 -21.85
C VAL A 8 13.87 -5.69 -22.14
N ILE A 9 13.07 -6.28 -23.04
CA ILE A 9 11.72 -5.78 -23.35
C ILE A 9 10.81 -5.91 -22.13
N LEU A 10 10.84 -7.05 -21.44
CA LEU A 10 10.04 -7.28 -20.23
C LEU A 10 10.46 -6.30 -19.13
N GLN A 11 11.77 -6.14 -18.87
CA GLN A 11 12.29 -5.23 -17.86
C GLN A 11 11.91 -3.77 -18.12
N PHE A 12 12.00 -3.32 -19.37
CA PHE A 12 11.61 -1.97 -19.76
C PHE A 12 10.10 -1.76 -19.60
N CYS A 13 9.28 -2.66 -20.13
CA CYS A 13 7.83 -2.60 -20.01
C CYS A 13 7.39 -2.63 -18.53
N THR A 14 8.02 -3.48 -17.71
CA THR A 14 7.73 -3.60 -16.28
C THR A 14 7.96 -2.27 -15.56
N LEU A 15 9.02 -1.53 -15.86
CA LEU A 15 9.25 -0.23 -15.23
C LEU A 15 8.14 0.77 -15.57
N VAL A 16 7.73 0.86 -16.85
CA VAL A 16 6.66 1.76 -17.27
C VAL A 16 5.32 1.37 -16.62
N VAL A 17 4.97 0.07 -16.69
CA VAL A 17 3.73 -0.46 -16.14
C VAL A 17 3.69 -0.33 -14.61
N PHE A 18 4.82 -0.53 -13.94
CA PHE A 18 4.94 -0.35 -12.49
C PHE A 18 4.47 1.03 -12.05
N PHE A 19 4.98 2.09 -12.68
CA PHE A 19 4.59 3.45 -12.34
C PHE A 19 3.11 3.71 -12.61
N ILE A 20 2.58 3.20 -13.72
CA ILE A 20 1.15 3.32 -14.06
C ILE A 20 0.28 2.66 -12.98
N ILE A 21 0.62 1.42 -12.58
CA ILE A 21 -0.14 0.69 -11.56
C ILE A 21 -0.08 1.42 -10.22
N VAL A 22 1.10 1.92 -9.81
CA VAL A 22 1.25 2.67 -8.55
C VAL A 22 0.42 3.96 -8.56
N MET A 23 0.45 4.72 -9.65
CA MET A 23 -0.39 5.93 -9.76
C MET A 23 -1.88 5.60 -9.74
N PHE A 24 -2.29 4.53 -10.42
CA PHE A 24 -3.68 4.07 -10.43
C PHE A 24 -4.12 3.58 -9.05
N ALA A 25 -3.28 2.82 -8.36
CA ALA A 25 -3.52 2.35 -6.99
C ALA A 25 -3.71 3.54 -6.04
N PHE A 26 -2.86 4.57 -6.14
CA PHE A 26 -2.98 5.78 -5.35
C PHE A 26 -4.28 6.53 -5.67
N SER A 27 -4.67 6.62 -6.94
CA SER A 27 -5.94 7.25 -7.33
C SER A 27 -7.16 6.52 -6.74
N ILE A 28 -7.21 5.19 -6.85
CA ILE A 28 -8.29 4.38 -6.25
C ILE A 28 -8.29 4.47 -4.73
N PHE A 29 -7.12 4.52 -4.11
CA PHE A 29 -6.98 4.69 -2.67
C PHE A 29 -7.60 6.03 -2.21
N MET A 30 -7.20 7.13 -2.84
CA MET A 30 -7.69 8.48 -2.49
C MET A 30 -9.18 8.67 -2.79
N ASN A 31 -9.70 8.03 -3.84
CA ASN A 31 -11.11 8.12 -4.24
C ASN A 31 -12.02 7.15 -3.49
N GLY A 32 -11.48 6.29 -2.61
CA GLY A 32 -12.24 5.24 -1.91
C GLY A 32 -13.39 5.76 -1.02
N HIS A 33 -13.42 7.06 -0.70
CA HIS A 33 -14.49 7.68 0.08
C HIS A 33 -15.76 7.99 -0.72
N TYR A 34 -15.65 8.14 -2.04
CA TYR A 34 -16.75 8.59 -2.90
C TYR A 34 -17.07 7.61 -4.03
N LEU A 35 -16.08 6.82 -4.44
CA LEU A 35 -16.15 5.86 -5.54
C LEU A 35 -15.72 4.47 -5.04
N PRO A 36 -16.06 3.39 -5.76
CA PRO A 36 -15.53 2.06 -5.46
C PRO A 36 -14.00 2.06 -5.43
N GLY A 37 -13.41 1.68 -4.30
CA GLY A 37 -11.97 1.76 -4.08
C GLY A 37 -11.55 1.53 -2.62
N GLY A 38 -10.49 2.22 -2.19
CA GLY A 38 -10.02 2.22 -0.79
C GLY A 38 -8.74 1.43 -0.52
N GLY A 39 -8.44 1.27 0.77
CA GLY A 39 -7.18 0.71 1.27
C GLY A 39 -6.86 -0.71 0.78
N PHE A 40 -7.88 -1.57 0.72
CA PHE A 40 -7.70 -2.97 0.36
C PHE A 40 -7.27 -3.16 -1.10
N VAL A 41 -8.06 -2.64 -2.05
CA VAL A 41 -7.77 -2.76 -3.50
C VAL A 41 -6.51 -1.98 -3.86
N GLY A 42 -6.31 -0.79 -3.27
CA GLY A 42 -5.06 -0.03 -3.45
C GLY A 42 -3.83 -0.82 -3.00
N GLY A 43 -3.90 -1.49 -1.84
CA GLY A 43 -2.83 -2.35 -1.34
C GLY A 43 -2.54 -3.55 -2.24
N LEU A 44 -3.57 -4.20 -2.79
CA LEU A 44 -3.41 -5.30 -3.75
C LEU A 44 -2.76 -4.83 -5.05
N LEU A 45 -3.14 -3.66 -5.57
CA LEU A 45 -2.55 -3.10 -6.79
C LEU A 45 -1.07 -2.74 -6.58
N ILE A 46 -0.71 -2.15 -5.44
CA ILE A 46 0.70 -1.89 -5.09
C ILE A 46 1.48 -3.20 -4.97
N SER A 47 0.89 -4.22 -4.35
CA SER A 47 1.50 -5.56 -4.25
C SER A 47 1.71 -6.18 -5.64
N ALA A 48 0.74 -6.04 -6.55
CA ALA A 48 0.86 -6.50 -7.92
C ALA A 48 1.95 -5.73 -8.70
N ALA A 49 2.08 -4.41 -8.48
CA ALA A 49 3.17 -3.62 -9.06
C ALA A 49 4.54 -4.14 -8.59
N LEU A 50 4.67 -4.46 -7.30
CA LEU A 50 5.91 -5.03 -6.76
C LEU A 50 6.16 -6.46 -7.24
N LEU A 51 5.10 -7.25 -7.46
CA LEU A 51 5.19 -8.59 -8.03
C LEU A 51 5.70 -8.57 -9.48
N ILE A 52 5.30 -7.63 -10.33
CA ILE A 52 5.83 -7.57 -11.70
C ILE A 52 7.33 -7.24 -11.73
N ILE A 53 7.81 -6.43 -10.78
CA ILE A 53 9.25 -6.17 -10.59
C ILE A 53 9.96 -7.46 -10.16
N LEU A 54 9.36 -8.21 -9.25
CA LEU A 54 9.88 -9.49 -8.78
C LEU A 54 10.05 -10.51 -9.93
N ILE A 55 9.06 -10.58 -10.83
CA ILE A 55 9.06 -11.49 -11.98
C ILE A 55 10.09 -11.06 -13.03
N ALA A 56 10.22 -9.76 -13.31
CA ALA A 56 11.09 -9.26 -14.39
C ALA A 56 12.59 -9.20 -14.03
N TYR A 57 12.91 -9.15 -12.73
CA TYR A 57 14.28 -9.06 -12.24
C TYR A 57 14.62 -10.29 -11.37
N ASP A 58 14.51 -10.16 -10.05
CA ASP A 58 14.63 -11.24 -9.08
C ASP A 58 14.31 -10.72 -7.65
N ILE A 59 14.21 -11.64 -6.69
CA ILE A 59 13.98 -11.33 -5.27
C ILE A 59 15.09 -10.42 -4.71
N LYS A 60 16.35 -10.62 -5.12
CA LYS A 60 17.48 -9.80 -4.63
C LYS A 60 17.37 -8.36 -5.09
N THR A 61 16.96 -8.12 -6.33
CA THR A 61 16.74 -6.76 -6.85
C THR A 61 15.60 -6.08 -6.11
N LEU A 62 14.50 -6.79 -5.81
CA LEU A 62 13.40 -6.24 -5.02
C LEU A 62 13.88 -5.79 -3.63
N TYR A 63 14.62 -6.62 -2.89
CA TYR A 63 15.17 -6.24 -1.59
C TYR A 63 16.21 -5.12 -1.66
N ARG A 64 16.92 -4.98 -2.79
CA ARG A 64 17.86 -3.87 -3.00
C ARG A 64 17.13 -2.54 -3.21
N ILE A 65 15.97 -2.56 -3.87
CA ILE A 65 15.15 -1.37 -4.11
C ILE A 65 14.32 -1.02 -2.85
N LEU A 66 13.75 -2.03 -2.20
CA LEU A 66 12.91 -1.92 -1.00
C LEU A 66 13.47 -2.80 0.12
N PRO A 67 14.45 -2.32 0.89
CA PRO A 67 15.02 -3.05 2.02
C PRO A 67 14.09 -2.97 3.25
N ILE A 68 12.85 -3.42 3.08
CA ILE A 68 11.79 -3.33 4.09
C ILE A 68 11.39 -4.75 4.51
N ASP A 69 11.27 -4.96 5.81
CA ASP A 69 10.67 -6.17 6.36
C ASP A 69 9.14 -6.05 6.30
N PHE A 70 8.52 -6.77 5.37
CA PHE A 70 7.07 -6.73 5.16
C PHE A 70 6.28 -7.19 6.39
N LYS A 71 6.86 -7.98 7.31
CA LYS A 71 6.21 -8.34 8.58
C LYS A 71 6.10 -7.12 9.50
N LYS A 72 7.10 -6.23 9.50
CA LYS A 72 7.03 -4.96 10.22
C LYS A 72 5.99 -4.03 9.61
N VAL A 73 5.84 -4.02 8.28
CA VAL A 73 4.80 -3.25 7.59
C VAL A 73 3.41 -3.68 8.06
N ILE A 74 3.17 -4.99 8.22
CA ILE A 74 1.93 -5.51 8.80
C ILE A 74 1.72 -4.95 10.22
N GLY A 75 2.74 -5.04 11.07
CA GLY A 75 2.66 -4.52 12.44
C GLY A 75 2.31 -3.03 12.50
N ILE A 76 2.95 -2.21 11.66
CA ILE A 76 2.66 -0.77 11.55
C ILE A 76 1.22 -0.56 11.07
N GLY A 77 0.78 -1.29 10.04
CA GLY A 77 -0.59 -1.20 9.54
C GLY A 77 -1.64 -1.54 10.59
N LEU A 78 -1.41 -2.60 11.39
CA LEU A 78 -2.29 -2.97 12.49
C LEU A 78 -2.34 -1.90 13.59
N ILE A 79 -1.22 -1.23 13.87
CA ILE A 79 -1.20 -0.09 14.80
C ILE A 79 -2.10 1.03 14.29
N PHE A 80 -2.05 1.38 12.99
CA PHE A 80 -2.97 2.37 12.42
C PHE A 80 -4.44 1.93 12.50
N CYS A 81 -4.73 0.67 12.18
CA CYS A 81 -6.09 0.11 12.27
C CYS A 81 -6.66 0.15 13.69
N TYR A 82 -5.83 -0.05 14.71
CA TYR A 82 -6.24 -0.04 16.11
C TYR A 82 -6.26 1.37 16.72
N ALA A 83 -5.25 2.19 16.40
CA ALA A 83 -5.14 3.56 16.91
C ALA A 83 -6.27 4.45 16.41
N THR A 84 -6.69 4.30 15.15
CA THR A 84 -7.74 5.16 14.55
C THR A 84 -9.07 5.12 15.34
N PRO A 85 -9.69 3.96 15.62
CA PRO A 85 -10.92 3.90 16.39
C PRO A 85 -10.72 4.14 17.89
N LEU A 86 -9.50 3.94 18.43
CA LEU A 86 -9.18 4.31 19.82
C LEU A 86 -9.27 5.83 20.05
N VAL A 87 -8.86 6.63 19.06
CA VAL A 87 -8.97 8.10 19.15
C VAL A 87 -10.42 8.53 19.38
N SER A 88 -11.38 7.87 18.73
CA SER A 88 -12.81 8.14 18.92
C SER A 88 -13.26 7.84 20.36
N LEU A 89 -12.74 6.77 20.96
CA LEU A 89 -13.06 6.38 22.34
C LEU A 89 -12.50 7.36 23.37
N VAL A 90 -11.27 7.86 23.16
CA VAL A 90 -10.67 8.92 23.99
C VAL A 90 -11.47 10.23 23.90
N GLN A 91 -12.12 10.49 22.77
CA GLN A 91 -13.04 11.62 22.59
C GLN A 91 -14.45 11.39 23.19
N GLY A 92 -14.69 10.27 23.88
CA GLY A 92 -15.99 9.93 24.46
C GLY A 92 -17.05 9.54 23.42
N LYS A 93 -16.65 9.26 22.17
CA LYS A 93 -17.54 8.82 21.09
C LYS A 93 -17.54 7.29 20.99
N PRO A 94 -18.58 6.67 20.41
CA PRO A 94 -18.57 5.24 20.11
C PRO A 94 -17.34 4.82 19.30
N PHE A 95 -16.85 3.60 19.53
CA PHE A 95 -15.75 3.01 18.77
C PHE A 95 -16.05 3.05 17.25
N PHE A 96 -15.02 3.31 16.43
CA PHE A 96 -15.15 3.56 14.98
C PHE A 96 -15.95 4.80 14.57
N THR A 97 -16.22 5.74 15.47
CA THR A 97 -16.82 7.02 15.06
C THR A 97 -15.78 7.86 14.32
N HIS A 98 -15.94 7.99 13.00
CA HIS A 98 -15.09 8.83 12.17
C HIS A 98 -15.51 10.30 12.26
N SER A 99 -14.51 11.17 12.40
CA SER A 99 -14.67 12.62 12.30
C SER A 99 -14.16 13.14 10.95
N PHE A 100 -14.78 14.22 10.50
CA PHE A 100 -14.53 14.96 9.26
C PHE A 100 -14.02 16.34 9.65
N GLY A 101 -13.00 16.86 8.96
CA GLY A 101 -12.46 18.19 9.25
C GLY A 101 -11.88 18.84 8.00
N GLU A 102 -11.70 20.16 8.07
CA GLU A 102 -11.02 20.94 7.05
C GLU A 102 -9.67 21.41 7.62
N LEU A 103 -8.58 20.99 6.99
CA LEU A 103 -7.25 21.49 7.29
C LEU A 103 -6.88 22.54 6.25
N HIS A 104 -6.68 23.79 6.68
CA HIS A 104 -6.19 24.83 5.79
C HIS A 104 -4.67 24.72 5.66
N VAL A 105 -4.20 24.28 4.50
CA VAL A 105 -2.76 24.13 4.22
C VAL A 105 -2.31 25.34 3.39
N PRO A 106 -1.25 26.07 3.79
CA PRO A 106 -0.87 27.35 3.17
C PRO A 106 -0.64 27.32 1.64
N ILE A 107 -0.39 26.15 1.06
CA ILE A 107 -0.07 25.95 -0.36
C ILE A 107 -1.22 25.25 -1.13
N LEU A 108 -2.00 24.41 -0.47
CA LEU A 108 -3.03 23.55 -1.10
C LEU A 108 -4.47 24.01 -0.82
N GLY A 109 -4.68 25.03 0.01
CA GLY A 109 -6.02 25.50 0.41
C GLY A 109 -6.68 24.59 1.44
N ALA A 110 -8.01 24.59 1.48
CA ALA A 110 -8.79 23.73 2.38
C ALA A 110 -8.75 22.27 1.91
N ILE A 111 -8.08 21.41 2.67
CA ILE A 111 -8.09 19.97 2.45
C ILE A 111 -9.10 19.35 3.41
N HIS A 112 -10.15 18.76 2.85
CA HIS A 112 -11.07 17.92 3.62
C HIS A 112 -10.37 16.61 3.97
N TYR A 113 -10.17 16.35 5.25
CA TYR A 113 -9.60 15.10 5.73
C TYR A 113 -10.66 14.30 6.49
N HIS A 114 -10.59 12.99 6.29
CA HIS A 114 -11.45 12.03 6.94
C HIS A 114 -10.59 11.13 7.82
N THR A 115 -10.91 11.01 9.10
CA THR A 115 -10.20 10.08 10.00
C THR A 115 -10.25 8.62 9.51
N ALA A 116 -11.26 8.28 8.70
CA ALA A 116 -11.35 6.99 8.00
C ALA A 116 -10.15 6.72 7.09
N LEU A 117 -9.52 7.76 6.52
CA LEU A 117 -8.34 7.63 5.68
C LEU A 117 -7.19 6.95 6.43
N PHE A 118 -6.97 7.28 7.71
CA PHE A 118 -5.90 6.66 8.50
C PHE A 118 -6.14 5.17 8.75
N PHE A 119 -7.40 4.78 8.91
CA PHE A 119 -7.77 3.37 8.97
C PHE A 119 -7.47 2.67 7.63
N ASP A 120 -7.85 3.29 6.52
CA ASP A 120 -7.57 2.76 5.18
C ASP A 120 -6.07 2.67 4.85
N ILE A 121 -5.25 3.61 5.33
CA ILE A 121 -3.78 3.50 5.27
C ILE A 121 -3.33 2.25 6.01
N GLY A 122 -3.85 2.02 7.22
CA GLY A 122 -3.55 0.82 8.00
C GLY A 122 -3.89 -0.46 7.25
N VAL A 123 -5.09 -0.55 6.68
CA VAL A 123 -5.54 -1.68 5.87
C VAL A 123 -4.62 -1.88 4.66
N MET A 124 -4.29 -0.82 3.94
CA MET A 124 -3.39 -0.87 2.78
C MET A 124 -2.01 -1.44 3.15
N LEU A 125 -1.42 -0.99 4.26
CA LEU A 125 -0.14 -1.50 4.74
C LEU A 125 -0.21 -2.98 5.14
N VAL A 126 -1.27 -3.40 5.83
CA VAL A 126 -1.48 -4.81 6.19
C VAL A 126 -1.60 -5.68 4.95
N VAL A 127 -2.38 -5.24 3.95
CA VAL A 127 -2.55 -5.97 2.69
C VAL A 127 -1.21 -6.10 1.96
N ILE A 128 -0.48 -4.98 1.77
CA ILE A 128 0.83 -4.99 1.10
C ILE A 128 1.80 -5.93 1.82
N GLY A 129 1.90 -5.77 3.14
CA GLY A 129 2.82 -6.56 3.95
C GLY A 129 2.48 -8.05 3.92
N THR A 130 1.20 -8.41 4.03
CA THR A 130 0.75 -9.81 4.03
C THR A 130 0.98 -10.43 2.65
N THR A 131 0.54 -9.78 1.58
CA THR A 131 0.65 -10.31 0.21
C THR A 131 2.11 -10.55 -0.18
N LEU A 132 2.99 -9.56 0.06
CA LEU A 132 4.40 -9.70 -0.28
C LEU A 132 5.11 -10.69 0.64
N THR A 133 4.76 -10.77 1.92
CA THR A 133 5.31 -11.81 2.81
C THR A 133 4.98 -13.20 2.29
N ILE A 134 3.73 -13.45 1.88
CA ILE A 134 3.32 -14.74 1.30
C ILE A 134 4.12 -15.06 0.04
N ILE A 135 4.14 -14.12 -0.91
CA ILE A 135 4.82 -14.31 -2.21
C ILE A 135 6.31 -14.58 -2.02
N LEU A 136 7.00 -13.76 -1.22
CA LEU A 136 8.44 -13.90 -1.00
C LEU A 136 8.79 -15.16 -0.21
N THR A 137 7.97 -15.53 0.77
CA THR A 137 8.19 -16.78 1.51
C THR A 137 8.04 -18.01 0.61
N ILE A 138 7.10 -17.99 -0.35
CA ILE A 138 6.96 -19.07 -1.33
C ILE A 138 8.15 -19.06 -2.30
N GLY A 139 8.52 -17.88 -2.82
CA GLY A 139 9.58 -17.73 -3.81
C GLY A 139 11.01 -17.94 -3.29
N GLU A 140 11.27 -17.78 -1.99
CA GLU A 140 12.58 -18.05 -1.37
C GLU A 140 12.83 -19.55 -1.08
N ASN A 141 11.78 -20.37 -1.05
CA ASN A 141 11.89 -21.80 -0.74
C ASN A 141 12.19 -22.70 -1.96
N GLU A 142 12.56 -22.11 -3.10
CA GLU A 142 13.06 -22.78 -4.31
C GLU A 142 14.41 -22.19 -4.77
#